data_AF-A0A2V6WM25-F1
#
_entry.id   AF-A0A2V6WM25-F1
#
_cell.length_a   1.000
_cell.length_b   1.000
_cell.length_c   1.000
_cell.angle_alpha   90.00
_cell.angle_beta   90.00
_cell.angle_gamma   90.00
#
_symmetry.space_group_name_H-M   'P 1'
#
loop_
_entity.id
_entity.type
_entity.pdbx_description
1 polymer ?
#
loop_
_entity_poly.entity_id
_entity_poly.type
_entity_poly.pdbx_seq_one_letter_code
_entity_poly.pdbx_strand_id
1 'polypeptide(L)'
;MPRPARLSDADAGERLKALPGWTIAGGKLHRVFQFRDFTEAFGFMARVALLAEKLDHHPDWQNVYNRVTIDLVTHDAGGLTV
;
A
#
# COMPACT_ATOMS: atom_id res chain seq x y z
N MET A 1 2.52 14.09 14.23
CA MET A 1 3.14 14.73 13.05
C MET A 1 2.06 15.54 12.32
N PRO A 2 2.38 16.62 11.59
CA PRO A 2 1.37 17.29 10.76
C PRO A 2 0.81 16.30 9.73
N ARG A 3 -0.50 16.36 9.48
CA ARG A 3 -1.15 15.48 8.50
C ARG A 3 -0.56 15.72 7.12
N PRO A 4 -0.18 14.67 6.38
CA PRO A 4 0.42 14.84 5.08
C PRO A 4 -0.61 15.34 4.07
N ALA A 5 -0.18 16.22 3.16
CA ALA A 5 -1.05 16.76 2.13
C ALA A 5 -1.25 15.75 0.99
N ARG A 6 -2.48 15.68 0.47
CA ARG A 6 -2.80 14.87 -0.69
C ARG A 6 -1.99 15.32 -1.92
N LEU A 7 -1.42 14.35 -2.63
CA LEU A 7 -0.75 14.56 -3.91
C LEU A 7 -1.75 14.92 -5.01
N SER A 8 -1.30 15.75 -5.95
CA SER A 8 -2.00 15.92 -7.22
C SER A 8 -1.90 14.64 -8.06
N ASP A 9 -2.85 14.44 -8.99
CA ASP A 9 -2.82 13.25 -9.86
C ASP A 9 -1.56 13.21 -10.73
N ALA A 10 -1.04 14.37 -11.12
CA ALA A 10 0.21 14.49 -11.87
C ALA A 10 1.43 14.06 -11.02
N ASP A 11 1.52 14.53 -9.77
CA ASP A 11 2.62 14.16 -8.86
C ASP A 11 2.56 12.69 -8.48
N ALA A 12 1.35 12.17 -8.22
CA ALA A 12 1.13 10.76 -7.96
C ALA A 12 1.56 9.89 -9.16
N GLY A 13 1.20 10.30 -10.38
CA GLY A 13 1.60 9.63 -11.61
C GLY A 13 3.12 9.66 -11.85
N GLU A 14 3.79 10.76 -11.54
CA GLU A 14 5.25 10.85 -11.66
C GLU A 14 5.95 9.94 -10.65
N ARG A 15 5.53 9.96 -9.38
CA ARG A 15 6.09 9.11 -8.33
C ARG A 15 5.83 7.62 -8.57
N LEU A 16 4.70 7.28 -9.18
CA LEU A 16 4.36 5.90 -9.53
C LEU A 16 5.43 5.26 -10.43
N LYS A 17 6.10 6.03 -11.29
CA LYS A 17 7.17 5.53 -12.17
C LYS A 17 8.35 4.92 -11.40
N ALA A 18 8.57 5.36 -10.15
CA ALA A 18 9.60 4.83 -9.27
C ALA A 18 9.17 3.57 -8.48
N LEU A 19 7.91 3.14 -8.62
CA LEU A 19 7.31 2.05 -7.85
C LEU A 19 6.91 0.88 -8.77
N PRO A 20 7.89 0.13 -9.33
CA PRO A 20 7.59 -0.94 -10.28
C PRO A 20 6.68 -2.00 -9.67
N GLY A 21 5.64 -2.36 -10.42
CA GLY A 21 4.62 -3.34 -10.02
C GLY A 21 3.47 -2.76 -9.17
N TRP A 22 3.51 -1.48 -8.82
CA TRP A 22 2.36 -0.76 -8.27
C TRP A 22 1.59 -0.07 -9.39
N THR A 23 0.30 0.12 -9.19
CA THR A 23 -0.59 0.91 -10.04
C THR A 23 -1.42 1.86 -9.20
N ILE A 24 -2.11 2.81 -9.83
CA ILE A 24 -3.16 3.59 -9.16
C ILE A 24 -4.50 3.07 -9.65
N ALA A 25 -5.34 2.59 -8.74
CA ALA A 25 -6.67 2.06 -9.02
C ALA A 25 -7.67 2.66 -8.03
N GLY A 26 -8.74 3.29 -8.53
CA GLY A 26 -9.76 3.90 -7.68
C GLY A 26 -9.24 4.97 -6.71
N GLY A 27 -8.15 5.68 -7.06
CA GLY A 27 -7.52 6.68 -6.20
C GLY A 27 -6.61 6.13 -5.11
N LYS A 28 -6.35 4.82 -5.10
CA LYS A 28 -5.45 4.13 -4.16
C LYS A 28 -4.23 3.58 -4.90
N LEU A 29 -3.12 3.42 -4.19
CA LEU A 29 -1.96 2.73 -4.70
C LEU A 29 -2.21 1.23 -4.53
N HIS A 30 -2.18 0.47 -5.63
CA HIS A 30 -2.63 -0.90 -5.68
C HIS A 30 -1.50 -1.84 -6.10
N ARG A 31 -1.38 -3.00 -5.45
CA ARG A 31 -0.50 -4.08 -5.88
C ARG A 31 -0.96 -5.44 -5.39
N VAL A 32 -0.70 -6.45 -6.22
CA VAL A 32 -0.90 -7.86 -5.87
C VAL A 32 0.45 -8.56 -5.77
N PHE A 33 0.69 -9.21 -4.64
CA PHE A 33 1.84 -10.05 -4.38
C PHE A 33 1.41 -11.52 -4.41
N GLN A 34 2.26 -12.37 -5.00
CA GLN A 34 2.07 -13.82 -5.03
C GLN A 34 3.32 -14.50 -4.47
N PHE A 35 3.11 -15.35 -3.47
CA PHE A 35 4.15 -16.07 -2.73
C PHE A 35 4.10 -17.57 -3.05
N ARG A 36 5.03 -18.36 -2.52
CA ARG A 36 5.03 -19.82 -2.71
C ARG A 36 3.85 -20.47 -1.99
N ASP A 37 3.59 -20.06 -0.75
CA ASP A 37 2.60 -20.66 0.13
C ASP A 37 2.02 -19.63 1.12
N PHE A 38 1.03 -20.06 1.92
CA PHE A 38 0.39 -19.20 2.92
C PHE A 38 1.33 -18.74 4.03
N THR A 39 2.29 -19.58 4.43
CA THR A 39 3.21 -19.24 5.53
C THR A 39 4.14 -18.10 5.11
N GLU A 40 4.62 -18.13 3.87
CA GLU A 40 5.41 -17.05 3.30
C GLU A 40 4.59 -15.76 3.16
N ALA A 41 3.36 -15.85 2.63
CA ALA A 41 2.45 -14.70 2.51
C ALA A 41 2.16 -14.04 3.86
N PHE A 42 1.83 -14.85 4.87
CA PHE A 42 1.55 -14.33 6.21
C PHE A 42 2.80 -13.80 6.90
N GLY A 43 3.97 -14.41 6.68
CA GLY A 43 5.26 -13.88 7.15
C GLY A 43 5.59 -12.50 6.56
N PHE A 44 5.28 -12.29 5.28
CA PHE A 44 5.35 -10.97 4.66
C PHE A 44 4.37 -9.98 5.32
N MET A 45 3.11 -10.37 5.49
CA MET A 45 2.09 -9.53 6.14
C MET A 45 2.49 -9.13 7.56
N ALA A 46 3.00 -10.06 8.38
CA ALA A 46 3.45 -9.76 9.74
C ALA A 46 4.54 -8.68 9.77
N ARG A 47 5.49 -8.71 8.82
CA ARG A 47 6.52 -7.66 8.70
C ARG A 47 5.95 -6.32 8.29
N VAL A 48 5.00 -6.32 7.34
CA VAL A 48 4.28 -5.10 6.92
C VAL A 48 3.51 -4.51 8.10
N ALA A 49 2.85 -5.32 8.92
CA ALA A 49 2.08 -4.85 10.08
C ALA A 49 2.97 -4.13 11.11
N LEU A 50 4.17 -4.62 11.38
CA LEU A 50 5.13 -3.95 12.27
C LEU A 50 5.58 -2.58 11.72
N LEU A 51 5.76 -2.48 10.40
CA LEU A 51 6.11 -1.21 9.75
C LEU A 51 4.92 -0.25 9.74
N ALA A 52 3.72 -0.75 9.45
CA ALA A 52 2.48 0.02 9.46
C ALA A 52 2.23 0.68 10.83
N GLU A 53 2.39 -0.08 11.92
CA GLU A 53 2.28 0.47 13.28
C GLU A 53 3.35 1.52 13.59
N LYS A 54 4.60 1.26 13.20
CA LYS A 54 5.68 2.24 13.39
C LYS A 54 5.39 3.55 12.65
N LEU A 55 4.75 3.47 11.48
CA LEU A 55 4.43 4.62 10.63
C LEU A 55 3.07 5.26 10.97
N ASP A 56 2.28 4.65 11.86
CA ASP A 56 0.88 5.03 12.11
C ASP A 56 0.07 5.14 10.81
N HIS A 57 0.31 4.20 9.89
CA HIS A 57 -0.32 4.17 8.58
C HIS A 57 -0.56 2.73 8.11
N HIS A 58 -1.82 2.33 8.07
CA HIS A 58 -2.22 0.94 7.85
C HIS A 58 -2.74 0.69 6.43
N PRO A 59 -2.41 -0.45 5.82
CA PRO A 59 -2.94 -0.82 4.52
C PRO A 59 -4.39 -1.31 4.58
N ASP A 60 -5.12 -1.09 3.49
CA ASP A 60 -6.28 -1.92 3.14
C ASP A 60 -5.73 -3.16 2.43
N TRP A 61 -6.00 -4.38 2.90
CA TRP A 61 -5.51 -5.58 2.21
C TRP A 61 -6.43 -6.78 2.31
N GLN A 62 -6.25 -7.72 1.38
CA GLN A 62 -6.90 -9.02 1.34
C GLN A 62 -5.85 -10.10 1.13
N ASN A 63 -5.92 -11.18 1.90
CA ASN A 63 -5.10 -12.36 1.69
C ASN A 63 -5.95 -13.59 1.36
N VAL A 64 -5.59 -14.29 0.29
CA VAL A 64 -6.17 -15.56 -0.12
C VAL A 64 -5.04 -16.54 -0.38
N TYR A 65 -4.79 -17.46 0.55
CA TYR A 65 -3.67 -18.40 0.52
C TYR A 65 -2.32 -17.68 0.28
N ASN A 66 -1.70 -17.87 -0.88
CA ASN A 66 -0.42 -17.29 -1.23
C ASN A 66 -0.52 -15.94 -1.97
N ARG A 67 -1.72 -15.36 -2.09
CA ARG A 67 -1.94 -14.06 -2.74
C ARG A 67 -2.27 -13.00 -1.70
N VAL A 68 -1.58 -11.86 -1.76
CA VAL A 68 -1.87 -10.68 -0.93
C VAL A 68 -2.09 -9.48 -1.84
N THR A 69 -3.30 -8.93 -1.81
CA THR A 69 -3.67 -7.69 -2.49
C THR A 69 -3.58 -6.55 -1.49
N ILE A 70 -2.83 -5.49 -1.82
CA ILE A 70 -2.64 -4.31 -0.98
C ILE A 70 -3.13 -3.08 -1.73
N ASP A 71 -3.95 -2.30 -1.04
CA ASP A 71 -4.33 -0.94 -1.38
C ASP A 71 -3.81 0.02 -0.29
N LEU A 72 -3.13 1.10 -0.70
CA LEU A 72 -2.68 2.15 0.19
C LEU A 72 -3.38 3.47 -0.14
N VAL A 73 -3.92 4.10 0.91
CA VAL A 73 -4.52 5.43 0.86
C VAL A 73 -4.46 6.07 2.24
N THR A 74 -4.23 7.37 2.28
CA THR A 74 -4.31 8.15 3.52
C THR A 74 -5.75 8.61 3.69
N HIS A 75 -6.52 7.88 4.49
CA HIS A 75 -7.98 8.06 4.62
C HIS A 75 -8.38 9.46 5.08
N ASP A 76 -7.63 10.04 6.00
CA ASP A 76 -7.83 11.38 6.54
C ASP A 76 -7.51 12.49 5.52
N ALA A 77 -6.55 12.25 4.61
CA ALA A 77 -6.24 13.15 3.49
C ALA A 77 -7.11 12.89 2.24
N GLY A 78 -7.89 11.80 2.22
CA GLY A 78 -8.75 11.41 1.10
C GLY A 78 -7.98 11.10 -0.19
N GLY A 79 -6.75 10.57 -0.10
CA GLY A 79 -5.94 10.25 -1.28
C GLY A 79 -4.51 9.81 -0.96
N LEU A 80 -3.66 9.80 -2.00
CA LEU A 80 -2.25 9.45 -1.89
C LEU A 80 -1.45 10.60 -1.27
N THR A 81 -0.50 10.27 -0.40
CA THR A 81 0.38 11.22 0.26
C THR A 81 1.85 10.76 0.18
N VAL A 82 2.77 11.51 0.78
CA VAL A 82 4.22 11.24 0.82
C VAL A 82 4.67 10.64 2.13
#